data_AF-A0A939DUI6-F1
#
_entry.id   AF-A0A939DUI6-F1
#
_cell.length_a   1.000
_cell.length_b   1.000
_cell.length_c   1.000
_cell.angle_alpha   90.00
_cell.angle_beta   90.00
_cell.angle_gamma   90.00
#
_symmetry.space_group_name_H-M   'P 1'
#
loop_
_entity.id
_entity.type
_entity.pdbx_description
1 polymer ?
#
loop_
_entity_poly.entity_id
_entity_poly.type
_entity_poly.pdbx_seq_one_letter_code
_entity_poly.pdbx_strand_id
1 'polypeptide(L)'
;RQQATKAQALYVLGDLFEAWIGDDDQSPFNQEVKQTFRQLVDSGVPVFFIHGNRDFLIGRRFARETGITLLPEQQVIELNGEKVLIMHGDSLCT
;
A
#
# COMPACT_ATOMS: atom_id res chain seq x y z
N ARG A 1 13.40 -3.79 5.04
CA ARG A 1 12.82 -4.36 6.28
C ARG A 1 13.19 -3.55 7.55
N GLN A 2 14.46 -3.23 7.81
CA GLN A 2 14.87 -2.58 9.08
C GLN A 2 14.52 -1.10 9.27
N GLN A 3 14.27 -0.37 8.18
CA GLN A 3 13.92 1.05 8.24
C GLN A 3 12.43 1.28 8.47
N ALA A 4 11.58 0.51 7.78
CA ALA A 4 10.13 0.67 7.85
C ALA A 4 9.58 0.48 9.28
N THR A 5 10.16 -0.43 10.07
CA THR A 5 9.76 -0.66 11.47
C THR A 5 10.05 0.52 12.41
N LYS A 6 10.80 1.52 11.95
CA LYS A 6 11.09 2.75 12.70
C LYS A 6 10.30 3.96 12.17
N ALA A 7 9.53 3.79 11.11
CA ALA A 7 8.72 4.85 10.52
C ALA A 7 7.44 5.06 11.32
N GLN A 8 6.91 6.30 11.31
CA GLN A 8 5.60 6.60 11.89
C GLN A 8 4.45 6.05 11.04
N ALA A 9 4.66 5.93 9.73
CA ALA A 9 3.74 5.35 8.76
C ALA A 9 4.51 4.97 7.49
N LEU A 10 3.94 4.04 6.72
CA LEU A 10 4.38 3.73 5.36
C LEU A 10 3.24 4.02 4.38
N TYR A 11 3.52 4.79 3.34
CA TYR A 11 2.60 5.03 2.23
C TYR A 11 3.16 4.37 0.97
N VAL A 12 2.36 3.50 0.36
CA VAL A 12 2.66 2.88 -0.94
C VAL A 12 1.79 3.57 -1.99
N LEU A 13 2.43 4.22 -2.97
CA LEU A 13 1.76 5.07 -3.97
C LEU A 13 1.62 4.35 -5.32
N GLY A 14 0.99 3.18 -5.28
CA GLY A 14 0.73 2.32 -6.44
C GLY A 14 1.94 1.55 -6.95
N ASP A 15 1.67 0.64 -7.90
CA ASP A 15 2.65 -0.14 -8.65
C ASP A 15 3.66 -0.89 -7.77
N LEU A 16 3.17 -1.44 -6.66
CA LEU A 16 3.96 -2.35 -5.85
C LEU A 16 4.18 -3.69 -6.57
N PHE A 17 3.18 -4.13 -7.33
CA PHE A 17 3.23 -5.36 -8.10
C PHE A 17 3.26 -5.05 -9.60
N GLU A 18 4.01 -5.85 -10.36
CA GLU A 18 4.04 -5.75 -11.82
C GLU A 18 2.66 -5.99 -12.46
N ALA A 19 1.88 -6.88 -11.86
CA ALA A 19 0.48 -7.12 -12.16
C ALA A 19 -0.22 -7.72 -10.93
N TRP A 20 -1.45 -7.29 -10.67
CA TRP A 20 -2.32 -7.92 -9.69
C TRP A 20 -3.57 -8.48 -10.35
N ILE A 21 -3.74 -9.80 -10.33
CA ILE A 21 -4.87 -10.48 -11.00
C ILE A 21 -6.09 -10.68 -10.09
N GLY A 22 -5.94 -10.48 -8.78
CA GLY A 22 -6.99 -10.67 -7.79
C GLY A 22 -6.46 -11.05 -6.41
N ASP A 23 -7.22 -10.73 -5.37
CA ASP A 23 -6.81 -10.99 -3.98
C ASP A 23 -6.73 -12.48 -3.61
N ASP A 24 -7.36 -13.35 -4.41
CA ASP A 24 -7.35 -14.79 -4.28
C ASP A 24 -6.10 -15.46 -4.84
N ASP A 25 -5.16 -14.70 -5.42
CA ASP A 25 -3.85 -15.22 -5.81
C ASP A 25 -3.08 -15.77 -4.60
N GLN A 26 -2.56 -16.99 -4.79
CA GLN A 26 -1.81 -17.76 -3.81
C GLN A 26 -0.34 -17.97 -4.21
N SER A 27 0.15 -17.22 -5.20
CA SER A 27 1.56 -17.26 -5.58
C SER A 27 2.47 -17.06 -4.35
N PRO A 28 3.53 -17.88 -4.19
CA PRO A 28 4.38 -17.82 -3.00
C PRO A 28 4.97 -16.43 -2.72
N PHE A 29 5.30 -15.70 -3.79
CA PHE A 29 5.80 -14.34 -3.71
C PHE A 29 4.76 -13.37 -3.11
N ASN A 30 3.52 -13.41 -3.59
CA ASN A 30 2.46 -12.55 -3.07
C ASN A 30 2.13 -12.89 -1.61
N GLN A 31 2.21 -14.16 -1.23
CA GLN A 31 2.09 -14.58 0.16
C GLN A 31 3.23 -14.04 1.04
N GLU A 32 4.48 -14.05 0.57
CA GLU A 32 5.61 -13.44 1.30
C GLU A 32 5.42 -11.93 1.48
N VAL A 33 4.99 -11.22 0.44
CA VAL A 33 4.72 -9.79 0.51
C VAL A 33 3.59 -9.49 1.50
N LYS A 34 2.48 -10.25 1.42
CA LYS A 34 1.36 -10.12 2.36
C LYS A 34 1.82 -10.32 3.81
N GLN A 35 2.62 -11.36 4.08
CA GLN A 35 3.17 -11.61 5.42
C GLN A 35 4.12 -10.49 5.87
N THR A 36 4.93 -9.95 4.98
CA THR A 36 5.85 -8.84 5.30
C THR A 36 5.08 -7.58 5.71
N PHE A 37 3.99 -7.23 5.01
CA PHE A 37 3.12 -6.14 5.43
C PHE A 37 2.45 -6.43 6.77
N ARG A 38 1.93 -7.66 6.94
CA ARG A 38 1.29 -8.05 8.19
C ARG A 38 2.22 -7.87 9.38
N GLN A 39 3.47 -8.33 9.26
CA GLN A 39 4.49 -8.14 10.30
C GLN A 39 4.79 -6.67 10.59
N LEU A 40 4.82 -5.82 9.56
CA LEU A 40 5.05 -4.39 9.74
C LEU A 40 3.89 -3.72 10.47
N VAL A 41 2.65 -4.02 10.06
CA VAL A 41 1.44 -3.53 10.73
C VAL A 41 1.36 -4.03 12.18
N ASP A 42 1.64 -5.31 12.42
CA ASP A 42 1.68 -5.90 13.77
C ASP A 42 2.78 -5.29 14.65
N SER A 43 3.85 -4.73 14.06
CA SER A 43 4.87 -3.98 14.79
C SER A 43 4.43 -2.56 15.20
N GLY A 44 3.21 -2.15 14.83
CA GLY A 44 2.61 -0.86 15.18
C GLY A 44 2.78 0.23 14.12
N VAL A 45 3.36 -0.08 12.95
CA VAL A 45 3.53 0.89 11.87
C VAL A 45 2.30 0.84 10.96
N PRO A 46 1.46 1.90 10.91
CA PRO A 46 0.34 1.95 9.99
C PRO A 46 0.85 1.98 8.54
N VAL A 47 0.21 1.19 7.69
CA VAL A 47 0.54 1.10 6.26
C VAL A 47 -0.67 1.50 5.44
N PHE A 48 -0.46 2.41 4.51
CA PHE A 48 -1.48 2.93 3.60
C PHE A 48 -1.10 2.63 2.16
N PHE A 49 -2.11 2.40 1.32
CA PHE A 49 -1.89 2.01 -0.07
C PHE A 49 -2.87 2.74 -0.99
N ILE A 50 -2.33 3.45 -1.97
CA ILE A 50 -3.04 3.99 -3.13
C ILE A 50 -2.78 3.02 -4.29
N HIS A 51 -3.80 2.71 -5.07
CA HIS A 51 -3.68 1.87 -6.26
C HIS A 51 -2.81 2.53 -7.34
N GLY A 52 -2.01 1.71 -8.04
CA GLY A 52 -1.39 2.08 -9.30
C GLY A 52 -2.15 1.50 -10.48
N ASN A 53 -1.65 1.77 -11.69
CA ASN A 53 -2.27 1.26 -12.91
C ASN A 53 -2.01 -0.24 -13.15
N ARG A 54 -1.06 -0.86 -12.42
CA ARG A 54 -0.77 -2.30 -12.49
C ARG A 54 -1.48 -3.15 -11.45
N ASP A 55 -1.82 -2.54 -10.31
CA ASP A 55 -2.31 -3.25 -9.13
C ASP A 55 -3.65 -2.72 -8.60
N PHE A 56 -4.41 -2.03 -9.45
CA PHE A 56 -5.76 -1.52 -9.18
C PHE A 56 -6.79 -2.56 -8.71
N LEU A 57 -6.53 -3.86 -8.92
CA LEU A 57 -7.38 -4.95 -8.44
C LEU A 57 -7.15 -5.33 -6.97
N ILE A 58 -6.14 -4.76 -6.29
CA ILE A 58 -5.92 -4.99 -4.85
C ILE A 58 -7.16 -4.57 -4.08
N GLY A 59 -7.72 -5.52 -3.32
CA GLY A 59 -9.03 -5.35 -2.71
C GLY A 59 -9.03 -5.44 -1.19
N ARG A 60 -10.26 -5.51 -0.67
CA ARG A 60 -10.52 -5.62 0.78
C ARG A 60 -9.96 -6.90 1.40
N ARG A 61 -9.80 -7.98 0.61
CA ARG A 61 -9.24 -9.23 1.14
C ARG A 61 -7.74 -9.06 1.37
N PHE A 62 -7.01 -8.47 0.43
CA PHE A 62 -5.60 -8.12 0.63
C PHE A 62 -5.44 -7.19 1.83
N ALA A 63 -6.24 -6.13 1.91
CA ALA A 63 -6.22 -5.19 3.04
C ALA A 63 -6.44 -5.89 4.39
N ARG A 64 -7.41 -6.81 4.47
CA ARG A 64 -7.69 -7.59 5.69
C ARG A 64 -6.55 -8.54 6.06
N GLU A 65 -6.00 -9.26 5.07
CA GLU A 65 -4.91 -10.23 5.28
C GLU A 65 -3.62 -9.56 5.75
N THR A 66 -3.33 -8.36 5.24
CA THR A 66 -2.10 -7.62 5.53
C THR A 66 -2.24 -6.58 6.64
N GLY A 67 -3.46 -6.14 6.95
CA GLY A 67 -3.74 -5.07 7.90
C GLY A 67 -3.52 -3.66 7.34
N ILE A 68 -3.22 -3.50 6.04
CA ILE A 68 -3.06 -2.18 5.44
C ILE A 68 -4.41 -1.45 5.28
N THR A 69 -4.35 -0.13 5.14
CA THR A 69 -5.50 0.71 4.80
C THR A 69 -5.44 1.15 3.34
N LEU A 70 -6.48 0.82 2.57
CA LEU A 70 -6.63 1.34 1.20
C LEU A 70 -7.09 2.79 1.26
N LEU A 71 -6.41 3.64 0.50
CA LEU A 71 -6.72 5.07 0.33
C LEU A 71 -7.40 5.31 -1.02
N PRO A 72 -8.14 6.42 -1.16
CA PRO A 72 -8.61 6.87 -2.47
C PRO A 72 -7.45 7.22 -3.41
N GLU A 73 -7.72 7.34 -4.71
CA GLU A 73 -6.74 7.69 -5.76
C GLU A 73 -5.92 8.96 -5.44
N GLN A 74 -6.54 9.92 -4.77
CA GLN A 74 -5.92 11.15 -4.29
C GLN A 74 -6.25 11.35 -2.81
N GLN A 75 -5.23 11.56 -1.99
CA GLN A 75 -5.39 11.83 -0.57
C GLN A 75 -4.50 13.01 -0.16
N VAL A 76 -5.08 13.99 0.52
CA VAL A 76 -4.28 15.01 1.22
C VAL A 76 -3.96 14.49 2.62
N ILE A 77 -2.68 14.43 2.96
CA ILE A 77 -2.17 14.06 4.27
C ILE A 77 -1.47 15.25 4.93
N GLU A 78 -1.30 15.20 6.24
CA GLU A 78 -0.46 16.15 6.96
C GLU A 78 0.87 15.48 7.32
N LEU A 79 1.98 16.07 6.86
CA LEU A 79 3.32 15.60 7.14
C LEU A 79 4.13 16.76 7.72
N ASN A 80 4.54 16.63 8.99
CA ASN A 80 5.32 17.65 9.70
C ASN A 80 4.68 19.06 9.66
N GLY A 81 3.34 19.13 9.74
CA GLY A 81 2.57 20.38 9.67
C GLY A 81 2.27 20.88 8.26
N GLU A 82 2.77 20.22 7.22
CA GLU A 82 2.52 20.57 5.83
C GLU A 82 1.42 19.69 5.23
N LYS A 83 0.52 20.29 4.45
CA LYS A 83 -0.48 19.55 3.67
C LYS A 83 0.15 19.04 2.39
N VAL A 84 0.18 17.73 2.22
CA VAL A 84 0.78 17.05 1.07
C VAL A 84 -0.29 16.26 0.35
N LEU A 85 -0.47 16.52 -0.95
CA LEU A 85 -1.28 15.66 -1.82
C LEU A 85 -0.43 14.45 -2.23
N ILE A 86 -0.95 13.25 -2.00
CA ILE A 86 -0.38 12.00 -2.49
C ILE A 86 -1.35 11.33 -3.46
N MET A 87 -0.78 10.73 -4.50
CA MET A 87 -1.45 9.97 -5.55
C MET A 87 -0.42 9.11 -6.27
N HIS A 88 -0.87 8.17 -7.10
CA HIS A 88 0.03 7.39 -7.96
C HIS A 88 0.63 8.26 -9.08
N GLY A 89 -0.21 9.00 -9.81
CA GLY A 89 0.22 10.03 -10.77
C GLY A 89 -0.03 9.71 -12.24
N ASP A 90 -0.46 8.49 -12.58
CA ASP A 90 -0.90 8.09 -13.91
C ASP A 90 -2.01 8.99 -14.47
N SER A 91 -2.93 9.43 -13.61
CA SER A 91 -4.02 10.35 -13.98
C SER A 91 -3.56 11.74 -14.45
N LEU A 92 -2.27 12.10 -14.27
CA LEU A 92 -1.70 13.38 -14.69
C LEU A 92 -1.05 13.33 -16.09
N CYS A 93 -0.90 12.14 -16.66
CA CYS A 93 -0.18 11.91 -17.91
C CYS A 93 -1.11 11.85 -19.14
N THR A 94 -2.18 12.66 -19.16
CA THR A 94 -3.07 12.82 -20.32
C THR A 94 -2.52 13.78 -21.36
#